data_AF-A0A8R1DXC3-F1
#
_entry.id   AF-A0A8R1DXC3-F1
#
_cell.length_a   1.000
_cell.length_b   1.000
_cell.length_c   1.000
_cell.angle_alpha   90.00
_cell.angle_beta   90.00
_cell.angle_gamma   90.00
#
_symmetry.space_group_name_H-M   'P 1'
#
loop_
_entity.id
_entity.type
_entity.pdbx_description
1 polymer ?
#
loop_
_entity_poly.entity_id
_entity_poly.type
_entity_poly.pdbx_seq_one_letter_code
_entity_poly.pdbx_strand_id
1 'polypeptide(L)'
;MFITDGNMTDAKCFETEPITFLKCDHECHDEIVRADQLKLNSRNNNQNQIFVSSELSTYETELDKLCRFQTCYMKCMAPVVKEMCGEEEAKHSIEIVEAYVQWHANDISDWHAITGNDETLPKSCQTLVNANQKSDDPVLQLIGDAAI
;
A
#
# COMPACT_ATOMS: atom_id res chain seq x y z
N MET A 1 7.97 -7.19 10.15
CA MET A 1 8.13 -7.01 11.61
C MET A 1 6.78 -7.35 12.22
N PHE A 2 6.69 -8.50 12.90
CA PHE A 2 5.45 -8.91 13.56
C PHE A 2 5.33 -8.08 14.84
N ILE A 3 4.33 -7.20 14.90
CA ILE A 3 4.01 -6.49 16.14
C ILE A 3 3.27 -7.48 17.02
N THR A 4 3.99 -8.03 17.99
CA THR A 4 3.44 -8.85 19.07
C THR A 4 3.26 -7.94 20.28
N ASP A 5 2.08 -7.35 20.43
CA ASP A 5 1.63 -6.82 21.72
C ASP A 5 0.14 -7.10 21.90
N GLY A 6 -0.17 -8.02 22.81
CA GLY A 6 -1.23 -7.78 23.80
C GLY A 6 -2.67 -8.22 23.53
N ASN A 7 -3.06 -8.71 22.34
CA ASN A 7 -4.37 -9.37 22.18
C ASN A 7 -4.32 -10.48 21.11
N MET A 8 -4.32 -11.73 21.57
CA MET A 8 -4.13 -12.93 20.74
C MET A 8 -5.34 -13.27 19.84
N THR A 9 -6.27 -12.34 19.65
CA THR A 9 -7.49 -12.51 18.84
C THR A 9 -7.37 -11.91 17.45
N ASP A 10 -6.60 -10.84 17.26
CA ASP A 10 -6.51 -10.14 15.97
C ASP A 10 -5.60 -10.89 14.98
N ALA A 11 -4.58 -11.60 15.48
CA ALA A 11 -3.70 -12.45 14.69
C ALA A 11 -4.39 -13.73 14.18
N LYS A 12 -5.49 -14.17 14.82
CA LYS A 12 -6.15 -15.44 14.51
C LYS A 12 -6.68 -15.49 13.07
N CYS A 13 -7.11 -14.34 12.55
CA CYS A 13 -7.66 -14.19 11.20
C CYS A 13 -6.61 -14.43 10.10
N PHE A 14 -5.39 -13.94 10.32
CA PHE A 14 -4.26 -14.11 9.40
C PHE A 14 -3.56 -15.46 9.54
N GLU A 15 -3.65 -16.09 10.72
CA GLU A 15 -3.13 -17.43 10.97
C GLU A 15 -3.97 -18.54 10.30
N THR A 16 -5.26 -18.30 10.04
CA THR A 16 -6.19 -19.33 9.55
C THR A 16 -6.10 -19.64 8.05
N GLU A 17 -5.63 -18.73 7.20
CA GLU A 17 -5.63 -18.92 5.73
C GLU A 17 -4.38 -18.37 5.00
N PRO A 18 -3.16 -18.83 5.38
CA PRO A 18 -1.93 -18.35 4.76
C PRO A 18 -1.90 -18.57 3.24
N ILE A 19 -2.55 -19.62 2.73
CA ILE A 19 -2.59 -19.94 1.30
C ILE A 19 -3.39 -18.90 0.52
N THR A 20 -4.51 -18.42 1.06
CA THR A 20 -5.39 -17.50 0.33
C THR A 20 -4.82 -16.08 0.29
N PHE A 21 -4.11 -15.64 1.33
CA PHE A 21 -3.32 -14.41 1.27
C PHE A 21 -2.16 -14.50 0.28
N LEU A 22 -1.49 -15.67 0.17
CA LEU A 22 -0.46 -15.92 -0.84
C LEU A 22 -1.03 -15.90 -2.27
N LYS A 23 -2.29 -16.30 -2.47
CA LYS A 23 -2.96 -16.14 -3.77
C LYS A 23 -3.15 -14.68 -4.13
N CYS A 24 -3.63 -13.85 -3.20
CA CYS A 24 -3.75 -12.41 -3.44
C CYS A 24 -2.41 -11.76 -3.76
N ASP A 25 -1.35 -12.14 -3.02
CA ASP A 25 0.02 -11.69 -3.31
C ASP A 25 0.46 -12.08 -4.73
N HIS A 26 0.32 -13.37 -5.07
CA HIS A 26 0.72 -13.89 -6.38
C HIS A 26 -0.08 -13.26 -7.54
N GLU A 27 -1.40 -13.18 -7.42
CA GLU A 27 -2.28 -12.61 -8.45
C GLU A 27 -1.98 -11.12 -8.68
N CYS A 28 -1.84 -10.35 -7.60
CA CYS A 28 -1.51 -8.93 -7.71
C CYS A 28 -0.10 -8.71 -8.24
N HIS A 29 0.88 -9.51 -7.82
CA HIS A 29 2.22 -9.46 -8.35
C HIS A 29 2.23 -9.72 -9.86
N ASP A 30 1.54 -10.77 -10.31
CA ASP A 30 1.44 -11.12 -11.73
C ASP A 30 0.71 -10.05 -12.54
N GLU A 31 -0.32 -9.41 -11.98
CA GLU A 31 -0.99 -8.27 -12.63
C GLU A 31 0.00 -7.12 -12.88
N ILE A 32 0.79 -6.74 -11.87
CA ILE A 32 1.78 -5.68 -12.00
C ILE A 32 2.86 -6.04 -13.02
N VAL A 33 3.45 -7.23 -12.89
CA VAL A 33 4.49 -7.70 -13.80
C VAL A 33 3.98 -7.79 -15.23
N ARG A 34 2.78 -8.33 -15.46
CA ARG A 34 2.20 -8.43 -16.81
C ARG A 34 1.91 -7.06 -17.41
N ALA A 35 1.32 -6.15 -16.63
CA ALA A 35 1.06 -4.79 -17.08
C ALA A 35 2.35 -4.05 -17.47
N ASP A 36 3.44 -4.31 -16.76
CA ASP A 36 4.74 -3.69 -17.05
C ASP A 36 5.49 -4.39 -18.18
N GLN A 37 5.36 -5.71 -18.36
CA GLN A 37 5.84 -6.41 -19.55
C GLN A 37 5.18 -5.87 -20.83
N LEU A 38 3.88 -5.56 -20.76
CA LEU A 38 3.18 -4.90 -21.87
C LEU A 38 3.75 -3.51 -22.18
N LYS A 39 4.26 -2.77 -21.18
CA LYS A 39 4.95 -1.48 -21.36
C LYS A 39 6.41 -1.64 -21.83
N LEU A 40 7.12 -2.66 -21.34
CA LEU A 40 8.52 -2.99 -21.62
C LEU A 40 8.73 -3.63 -22.99
N ASN A 41 7.69 -4.19 -23.63
CA ASN A 41 7.75 -4.55 -25.06
C ASN A 41 8.00 -3.32 -25.98
N SER A 42 8.14 -2.10 -25.43
CA SER A 42 8.68 -0.90 -26.07
C SER A 42 10.05 -0.40 -25.54
N ARG A 43 10.59 -0.90 -24.41
CA ARG A 43 11.91 -0.48 -23.86
C ARG A 43 12.61 -1.62 -23.14
N ASN A 44 13.85 -1.90 -23.54
CA ASN A 44 14.65 -3.04 -23.07
C ASN A 44 14.96 -3.02 -21.55
N ASN A 45 14.73 -4.19 -20.94
CA ASN A 45 15.26 -4.85 -19.74
C ASN A 45 16.27 -4.12 -18.82
N ASN A 46 15.96 -4.13 -17.52
CA ASN A 46 16.90 -4.47 -16.43
C ASN A 46 16.12 -4.82 -15.14
N GLN A 47 15.93 -6.12 -14.86
CA GLN A 47 15.12 -6.60 -13.73
C GLN A 47 15.91 -6.88 -12.43
N ASN A 48 17.22 -6.60 -12.35
CA ASN A 48 18.05 -6.89 -11.17
C ASN A 48 19.12 -5.81 -10.89
N GLN A 49 18.72 -4.54 -10.78
CA GLN A 49 19.67 -3.47 -10.42
C GLN A 49 19.53 -3.06 -8.96
N ILE A 50 20.66 -3.02 -8.25
CA ILE A 50 20.79 -2.45 -6.92
C ILE A 50 20.74 -0.93 -7.08
N PHE A 51 19.77 -0.27 -6.45
CA PHE A 51 19.54 1.17 -6.55
C PHE A 51 20.73 1.95 -6.00
N VAL A 52 21.44 2.65 -6.87
CA VAL A 52 22.40 3.69 -6.49
C VAL A 52 21.69 5.02 -6.66
N SER A 53 21.88 5.94 -5.72
CA SER A 53 21.10 7.19 -5.51
C SER A 53 21.02 8.18 -6.69
N SER A 54 21.53 7.83 -7.87
CA SER A 54 21.52 8.69 -9.07
C SER A 54 20.34 8.44 -10.02
N GLU A 55 19.51 7.41 -9.81
CA GLU A 55 18.42 7.07 -10.73
C GLU A 55 17.02 7.26 -10.12
N LEU A 56 16.65 8.52 -9.90
CA LEU A 56 15.32 8.89 -9.36
C LEU A 56 14.19 8.30 -10.22
N SER A 57 14.30 8.31 -11.55
CA SER A 57 13.29 7.72 -12.45
C SER A 57 13.05 6.23 -12.24
N THR A 58 14.10 5.49 -11.90
CA THR A 58 14.01 4.04 -11.63
C THR A 58 13.29 3.84 -10.29
N TYR A 59 13.65 4.63 -9.28
CA TYR A 59 12.94 4.65 -8.00
C TYR A 59 11.44 4.94 -8.16
N GLU A 60 11.07 5.99 -8.91
CA GLU A 60 9.65 6.32 -9.15
C GLU A 60 8.89 5.20 -9.87
N THR A 61 9.57 4.48 -10.77
CA THR A 61 8.97 3.35 -11.48
C THR A 61 8.67 2.20 -10.53
N GLU A 62 9.57 1.89 -9.60
CA GLU A 62 9.31 0.85 -8.59
C GLU A 62 8.29 1.30 -7.54
N LEU A 63 8.26 2.58 -7.17
CA LEU A 63 7.19 3.13 -6.34
C LEU A 63 5.82 2.99 -7.00
N ASP A 64 5.69 3.28 -8.29
CA ASP A 64 4.43 3.08 -9.02
C ASP A 64 3.95 1.63 -8.91
N LYS A 65 4.87 0.66 -9.06
CA LYS A 65 4.56 -0.76 -8.90
C LYS A 65 4.09 -1.09 -7.49
N LEU A 66 4.81 -0.60 -6.47
CA LEU A 66 4.47 -0.82 -5.07
C LEU A 66 3.06 -0.30 -4.75
N CYS A 67 2.75 0.95 -5.09
CA CYS A 67 1.45 1.55 -4.80
C CYS A 67 0.30 0.87 -5.56
N ARG A 68 0.53 0.44 -6.81
CA ARG A 68 -0.46 -0.36 -7.56
C ARG A 68 -0.66 -1.74 -6.92
N PHE A 69 0.42 -2.41 -6.52
CA PHE A 69 0.36 -3.69 -5.82
C PHE A 69 -0.45 -3.57 -4.53
N GLN A 70 -0.14 -2.58 -3.69
CA GLN A 70 -0.86 -2.33 -2.44
C GLN A 70 -2.36 -2.12 -2.68
N THR A 71 -2.72 -1.34 -3.70
CA THR A 71 -4.12 -1.14 -4.11
C THR A 71 -4.79 -2.45 -4.49
N CYS A 72 -4.13 -3.28 -5.30
CA CYS A 72 -4.65 -4.58 -5.71
C CYS A 72 -4.82 -5.52 -4.50
N TYR A 73 -3.77 -5.60 -3.67
CA TYR A 73 -3.72 -6.51 -2.54
C TYR A 73 -4.84 -6.21 -1.55
N MET A 74 -5.06 -4.95 -1.16
CA MET A 74 -6.16 -4.58 -0.26
C MET A 74 -7.53 -5.01 -0.82
N LYS A 75 -7.76 -4.81 -2.13
CA LYS A 75 -9.02 -5.20 -2.79
C LYS A 75 -9.22 -6.72 -2.81
N CYS A 76 -8.14 -7.48 -2.99
CA CYS A 76 -8.21 -8.95 -2.98
C CYS A 76 -8.36 -9.50 -1.57
N MET A 77 -7.63 -8.94 -0.61
CA MET A 77 -7.54 -9.42 0.77
C MET A 77 -8.83 -9.18 1.55
N ALA A 78 -9.47 -8.01 1.39
CA ALA A 78 -10.66 -7.64 2.14
C ALA A 78 -11.83 -8.66 2.06
N PRO A 79 -12.25 -9.17 0.90
CA PRO A 79 -13.28 -10.20 0.83
C PRO A 79 -12.84 -11.52 1.48
N VAL A 80 -11.57 -11.92 1.32
CA VAL A 80 -11.03 -13.15 1.94
C VAL A 80 -11.13 -13.08 3.45
N VAL A 81 -10.73 -11.95 4.05
CA VAL A 81 -10.84 -11.74 5.51
C VAL A 81 -12.27 -11.78 6.00
N LYS A 82 -13.21 -11.21 5.23
CA LYS A 82 -14.65 -11.26 5.57
C LYS A 82 -15.25 -12.66 5.51
N GLU A 83 -14.73 -13.52 4.65
CA GLU A 83 -15.20 -14.92 4.53
C GLU A 83 -14.63 -15.82 5.63
N MET A 84 -13.41 -15.52 6.09
CA MET A 84 -12.68 -16.40 7.00
C MET A 84 -12.86 -16.06 8.48
N CYS A 85 -13.23 -14.83 8.79
CA CYS A 85 -13.22 -14.31 10.16
C CYS A 85 -14.61 -13.83 10.58
N GLY A 86 -14.82 -13.69 11.90
CA GLY A 86 -16.02 -13.04 12.42
C GLY A 86 -16.11 -11.59 11.93
N GLU A 87 -17.31 -11.04 11.88
CA GLU A 87 -17.56 -9.70 11.29
C GLU A 87 -16.72 -8.60 11.95
N GLU A 88 -16.60 -8.63 13.28
CA GLU A 88 -15.82 -7.64 14.03
C GLU A 88 -14.31 -7.82 13.81
N GLU A 89 -13.80 -9.04 13.89
CA GLU A 89 -12.38 -9.35 13.66
C GLU A 89 -11.97 -9.08 12.20
N ALA A 90 -12.85 -9.37 11.25
CA ALA A 90 -12.64 -9.08 9.83
C ALA A 90 -12.55 -7.58 9.60
N LYS A 91 -13.48 -6.81 10.19
CA LYS A 91 -13.48 -5.35 10.11
C LYS A 91 -12.17 -4.79 10.67
N HIS A 92 -11.77 -5.19 11.87
CA HIS A 92 -10.55 -4.69 12.49
C HIS A 92 -9.29 -5.06 11.69
N SER A 93 -9.22 -6.29 11.18
CA SER A 93 -8.10 -6.76 10.35
C SER A 93 -7.97 -5.96 9.06
N ILE A 94 -9.09 -5.64 8.41
CA ILE A 94 -9.11 -4.80 7.21
C ILE A 94 -8.65 -3.39 7.54
N GLU A 95 -9.20 -2.78 8.61
CA GLU A 95 -8.86 -1.42 9.05
C GLU A 95 -7.35 -1.29 9.34
N ILE A 96 -6.73 -2.28 9.99
CA ILE A 96 -5.29 -2.29 10.25
C ILE A 96 -4.49 -2.27 8.94
N VAL A 97 -4.83 -3.13 7.97
CA VAL A 97 -4.08 -3.20 6.71
C VAL A 97 -4.29 -1.94 5.88
N GLU A 98 -5.50 -1.40 5.83
CA GLU A 98 -5.81 -0.14 5.16
C GLU A 98 -5.02 1.02 5.78
N ALA A 99 -5.00 1.11 7.12
CA ALA A 99 -4.23 2.13 7.84
C ALA A 99 -2.72 2.02 7.58
N TYR A 100 -2.18 0.80 7.52
CA TYR A 100 -0.76 0.58 7.24
C TYR A 100 -0.39 0.99 5.81
N VAL A 101 -1.17 0.59 4.81
CA VAL A 101 -0.97 1.01 3.41
C VAL A 101 -1.08 2.53 3.28
N GLN A 102 -2.04 3.13 3.98
CA GLN A 102 -2.22 4.57 3.98
C GLN A 102 -1.02 5.30 4.59
N TRP A 103 -0.56 4.85 5.76
CA TRP A 103 0.59 5.44 6.43
C TRP A 103 1.82 5.40 5.53
N HIS A 104 2.08 4.27 4.87
CA HIS A 104 3.15 4.17 3.88
C HIS A 104 2.98 5.12 2.69
N ALA A 105 1.77 5.26 2.15
CA ALA A 105 1.52 6.17 1.04
C ALA A 105 1.75 7.65 1.44
N ASN A 106 1.34 8.03 2.66
CA ASN A 106 1.56 9.35 3.21
C ASN A 106 3.06 9.62 3.43
N ASP A 107 3.79 8.69 4.05
CA ASP A 107 5.25 8.81 4.25
C ASP A 107 6.00 8.99 2.93
N ILE A 108 5.61 8.27 1.87
CA ILE A 108 6.16 8.44 0.52
C ILE A 108 5.85 9.85 0.00
N SER A 109 4.60 10.31 0.13
CA SER A 109 4.17 11.63 -0.31
C SER A 109 4.94 12.76 0.41
N ASP A 110 5.07 12.66 1.73
CA ASP A 110 5.79 13.63 2.56
C ASP A 110 7.27 13.68 2.18
N TRP A 111 7.88 12.53 1.91
CA TRP A 111 9.26 12.49 1.43
C TRP A 111 9.43 13.22 0.09
N HIS A 112 8.48 13.09 -0.85
CA HIS A 112 8.52 13.84 -2.11
C HIS A 112 8.40 15.35 -1.88
N ALA A 113 7.49 15.77 -1.00
CA ALA A 113 7.32 17.18 -0.65
C ALA A 113 8.56 17.79 0.01
N ILE A 114 9.16 17.08 0.97
CA ILE A 114 10.35 17.57 1.69
C ILE A 114 11.57 17.64 0.76
N THR A 115 11.65 16.76 -0.24
CA THR A 115 12.76 16.74 -1.21
C THR A 115 12.53 17.63 -2.43
N GLY A 116 11.36 18.27 -2.55
CA GLY A 116 11.00 19.13 -3.68
C GLY A 116 10.72 18.35 -4.98
N ASN A 117 10.31 17.09 -4.86
CA ASN A 117 10.02 16.17 -5.95
C ASN A 117 8.51 15.86 -6.08
N ASP A 118 7.62 16.76 -5.61
CA ASP A 118 6.17 16.55 -5.62
C ASP A 118 5.62 16.12 -6.99
N GLU A 119 6.17 16.68 -8.07
CA GLU A 119 5.74 16.42 -9.45
C GLU A 119 6.13 15.02 -9.94
N THR A 120 7.10 14.35 -9.30
CA THR A 120 7.54 13.00 -9.69
C THR A 120 6.78 11.88 -9.00
N LEU A 121 6.02 12.20 -7.93
CA LEU A 121 5.23 11.23 -7.19
C LEU A 121 4.27 10.47 -8.12
N PRO A 122 4.33 9.12 -8.20
CA PRO A 122 3.49 8.35 -9.09
C PRO A 122 2.00 8.53 -8.80
N LYS A 123 1.18 8.58 -9.86
CA LYS A 123 -0.29 8.74 -9.75
C LYS A 123 -0.95 7.63 -8.94
N SER A 124 -0.40 6.42 -8.98
CA SER A 124 -0.88 5.31 -8.17
C SER A 124 -0.71 5.59 -6.67
N CYS A 125 0.44 6.12 -6.27
CA CYS A 125 0.70 6.57 -4.89
C CYS A 125 -0.19 7.77 -4.52
N GLN A 126 -0.33 8.76 -5.40
CA GLN A 126 -1.26 9.88 -5.18
C GLN A 126 -2.70 9.40 -4.94
N THR A 127 -3.13 8.37 -5.67
CA THR A 127 -4.47 7.79 -5.51
C THR A 127 -4.63 7.15 -4.14
N LEU A 128 -3.63 6.43 -3.64
CA LEU A 128 -3.63 5.86 -2.29
C LEU A 128 -3.69 6.97 -1.23
N VAL A 129 -2.86 8.00 -1.35
CA VAL A 129 -2.87 9.16 -0.45
C VAL A 129 -4.28 9.78 -0.37
N ASN A 130 -4.90 10.01 -1.53
CA ASN A 130 -6.20 10.67 -1.61
C ASN A 130 -7.40 9.78 -1.26
N ALA A 131 -7.24 8.45 -1.29
CA ALA A 131 -8.35 7.51 -1.03
C ALA A 131 -8.92 7.65 0.39
N ASN A 132 -8.07 7.99 1.37
CA ASN A 132 -8.45 8.15 2.77
C ASN A 132 -8.38 9.59 3.30
N GLN A 133 -8.16 10.62 2.48
CA GLN A 133 -8.47 12.00 2.89
C GLN A 133 -9.97 12.22 3.19
N LYS A 134 -10.81 11.21 2.89
CA LYS A 134 -12.22 11.15 3.29
C LYS A 134 -12.45 10.60 4.70
N SER A 135 -11.44 10.04 5.37
CA SER A 135 -11.55 9.82 6.82
C SER A 135 -11.07 11.10 7.50
N ASP A 136 -11.97 11.64 8.33
CA ASP A 136 -11.70 12.73 9.25
C ASP A 136 -10.48 12.38 10.13
N ASP A 137 -9.29 12.76 9.69
CA ASP A 137 -8.07 12.61 10.49
C ASP A 137 -8.24 13.49 11.75
N PRO A 138 -8.34 12.90 12.95
CA PRO A 138 -8.55 13.65 14.19
C PRO A 138 -7.42 14.65 14.45
N VAL A 139 -6.20 14.36 13.95
CA VAL A 139 -5.04 15.25 14.09
C VAL A 139 -5.18 16.47 13.18
N LEU A 140 -5.68 16.30 11.96
CA LEU A 140 -5.95 17.42 11.05
C LEU A 140 -7.11 18.31 11.55
N GLN A 141 -8.09 17.74 12.24
CA GLN A 141 -9.16 18.52 12.91
C GLN A 141 -8.60 19.39 14.04
N LEU A 142 -7.69 18.86 14.86
CA LEU A 142 -7.03 19.61 15.94
C LEU A 142 -6.20 20.80 15.42
N ILE A 143 -5.57 20.67 14.25
CA ILE A 143 -4.78 21.76 13.64
C ILE A 143 -5.70 22.82 13.02
N GLY A 144 -6.83 22.42 12.43
CA GLY A 144 -7.85 23.33 11.89
C GLY A 144 -8.54 24.16 12.98
N ASP A 145 -8.82 23.56 14.14
CA ASP A 145 -9.45 24.24 15.28
C ASP A 145 -8.49 25.16 16.06
N ALA A 146 -7.17 24.99 15.88
CA ALA A 146 -6.16 25.87 16.48
C ALA A 146 -5.90 27.16 15.68
N ALA A 147 -6.49 27.30 14.49
CA ALA A 147 -6.32 28.45 13.59
C ALA A 147 -7.45 29.50 13.66
N ILE A 148 -8.27 29.49 14.72
CA ILE A 148 -9.31 30.49 15.00
C ILE A 148 -9.04 31.21 16.32
#